data_AF-A0A5M3W2E0-F1
#
_entry.id   AF-A0A5M3W2E0-F1
#
_cell.length_a   1.000
_cell.length_b   1.000
_cell.length_c   1.000
_cell.angle_alpha   90.00
_cell.angle_beta   90.00
_cell.angle_gamma   90.00
#
_symmetry.space_group_name_H-M   'P 1'
#
loop_
_entity.id
_entity.type
_entity.pdbx_description
1 polymer ?
#
loop_
_entity_poly.entity_id
_entity_poly.type
_entity_poly.pdbx_seq_one_letter_code
_entity_poly.pdbx_strand_id
1 'polypeptide(L)'
;MSHHLDSPLAKQDPRLDITDLYVFRGERGTVFVTNHSHSSAGLDIPRGLHPEGRYEVKIDGNGDAVEDLTYRFTFDARDEHGNQAYRLCRLAGLDARDVSAEGTVIAEGRTGAMAEVDGGGRVWVGKAGDPFWIEPDVLHAVGRAFHDGTTIDLSGWDPAQAKNAFAGENVYSIVLEVGDRELLPFAGTDGRIGVWGLTTLATDAGGWRPINRAGHPMICPLFVQLDGDLGDWLNSTAPAEDLEIHGKIVGDMVAGVVRAYGTAEDPGAYARTVINRIFPNILPYTVGTPAVYGFAEWNGRSLTDNTPDVMFSFAANTPVTIGLTRDSITSKPTRSFPYVPAP
;
A
#
# COMPACT_ATOMS: atom_id res chain seq x y z
N MET A 1 -23.04 21.34 4.80
CA MET A 1 -22.26 20.24 4.20
C MET A 1 -23.27 19.33 3.53
N SER A 2 -23.24 19.29 2.20
CA SER A 2 -24.37 18.91 1.35
C SER A 2 -24.05 17.59 0.64
N HIS A 3 -24.78 16.53 0.98
CA HIS A 3 -25.27 15.42 0.14
C HIS A 3 -24.33 14.66 -0.83
N HIS A 4 -23.01 14.77 -0.73
CA HIS A 4 -22.09 14.23 -1.76
C HIS A 4 -21.11 13.15 -1.28
N LEU A 5 -20.98 12.91 0.03
CA LEU A 5 -19.90 12.08 0.59
C LEU A 5 -20.04 10.61 0.24
N ASP A 6 -21.28 10.13 0.03
CA ASP A 6 -21.54 8.73 -0.28
C ASP A 6 -21.56 8.39 -1.78
N SER A 7 -21.36 9.37 -2.67
CA SER A 7 -21.42 9.14 -4.12
C SER A 7 -20.29 8.24 -4.65
N PRO A 8 -20.51 7.46 -5.72
CA PRO A 8 -19.43 6.74 -6.41
C PRO A 8 -18.26 7.65 -6.84
N LEU A 9 -18.56 8.89 -7.24
CA LEU A 9 -17.54 9.88 -7.60
C LEU A 9 -16.69 10.32 -6.40
N ALA A 10 -17.27 10.45 -5.21
CA ALA A 10 -16.51 10.76 -3.99
C ALA A 10 -15.56 9.63 -3.58
N LYS A 11 -15.91 8.36 -3.88
CA LYS A 11 -15.01 7.21 -3.70
C LYS A 11 -13.84 7.21 -4.68
N GLN A 12 -14.03 7.80 -5.85
CA GLN A 12 -13.01 7.89 -6.90
C GLN A 12 -12.08 9.11 -6.72
N ASP A 13 -12.15 9.82 -5.58
CA ASP A 13 -11.22 10.90 -5.27
C ASP A 13 -9.80 10.34 -5.08
N PRO A 14 -8.83 10.68 -5.95
CA PRO A 14 -7.47 10.14 -5.88
C PRO A 14 -6.71 10.54 -4.60
N ARG A 15 -7.20 11.51 -3.83
CA ARG A 15 -6.65 11.84 -2.51
C ARG A 15 -6.92 10.76 -1.48
N LEU A 16 -7.88 9.86 -1.71
CA LEU A 16 -8.23 8.76 -0.81
C LEU A 16 -7.58 7.42 -1.22
N ASP A 17 -7.01 7.36 -2.42
CA ASP A 17 -6.40 6.15 -2.98
C ASP A 17 -4.98 5.96 -2.46
N ILE A 18 -4.70 4.78 -1.88
CA ILE A 18 -3.36 4.40 -1.43
C ILE A 18 -2.64 3.78 -2.62
N THR A 19 -1.68 4.49 -3.19
CA THR A 19 -0.91 3.96 -4.33
C THR A 19 0.15 2.96 -3.86
N ASP A 20 0.71 3.17 -2.67
CA ASP A 20 1.74 2.31 -2.09
C ASP A 20 1.77 2.34 -0.57
N LEU A 21 2.19 1.21 0.01
CA LEU A 21 2.64 1.06 1.38
C LEU A 21 4.11 0.61 1.39
N TYR A 22 4.94 1.25 2.22
CA TYR A 22 6.32 0.85 2.52
C TYR A 22 6.52 0.73 4.02
N VAL A 23 7.28 -0.29 4.43
CA VAL A 23 7.61 -0.56 5.84
C VAL A 23 9.07 -0.96 5.91
N PHE A 24 9.91 -0.17 6.58
CA PHE A 24 11.35 -0.41 6.65
C PHE A 24 12.02 0.24 7.86
N ARG A 25 13.27 -0.13 8.13
CA ARG A 25 14.07 0.47 9.21
C ARG A 25 14.58 1.86 8.80
N GLY A 26 14.26 2.87 9.61
CA GLY A 26 14.78 4.23 9.51
C GLY A 26 16.01 4.50 10.40
N GLU A 27 16.26 5.76 10.76
CA GLU A 27 17.36 6.17 11.64
C GLU A 27 17.00 5.99 13.13
N ARG A 28 15.74 6.27 13.52
CA ARG A 28 15.23 6.24 14.90
C ARG A 28 14.37 5.02 15.22
N GLY A 29 13.72 4.41 14.24
CA GLY A 29 12.96 3.18 14.43
C GLY A 29 12.40 2.60 13.13
N THR A 30 11.16 2.14 13.18
CA THR A 30 10.44 1.59 12.03
C THR A 30 9.67 2.70 11.32
N VAL A 31 9.81 2.75 9.99
CA VAL A 31 9.21 3.75 9.11
C VAL A 31 8.05 3.12 8.37
N PHE A 32 6.92 3.81 8.39
CA PHE A 32 5.75 3.54 7.58
C PHE A 32 5.60 4.69 6.58
N VAL A 33 5.48 4.36 5.29
CA VAL A 33 5.15 5.34 4.26
C VAL A 33 3.91 4.88 3.51
N THR A 34 2.92 5.77 3.40
CA THR A 34 1.79 5.59 2.50
C THR A 34 1.74 6.73 1.50
N ASN A 35 1.61 6.41 0.21
CA ASN A 35 1.49 7.38 -0.86
C ASN A 35 0.04 7.52 -1.33
N HIS A 36 -0.35 8.75 -1.63
CA HIS A 36 -1.72 9.13 -2.04
C HIS A 36 -1.66 10.23 -3.12
N SER A 37 -2.80 10.59 -3.72
CA SER A 37 -2.95 11.78 -4.58
C SER A 37 -1.85 11.89 -5.66
N HIS A 38 -1.73 10.86 -6.50
CA HIS A 38 -0.75 10.84 -7.58
C HIS A 38 -1.04 11.92 -8.65
N SER A 39 0.01 12.52 -9.22
CA SER A 39 -0.13 13.62 -10.18
C SER A 39 -0.72 13.22 -11.53
N SER A 40 -0.63 11.95 -11.89
CA SER A 40 -1.19 11.39 -13.14
C SER A 40 -2.72 11.37 -13.18
N ALA A 41 -3.39 11.65 -12.06
CA ALA A 41 -4.85 11.73 -12.00
C ALA A 41 -5.41 12.96 -12.76
N GLY A 42 -4.55 13.88 -13.20
CA GLY A 42 -4.93 15.05 -14.01
C GLY A 42 -4.85 16.36 -13.23
N LEU A 43 -4.72 17.48 -13.95
CA LEU A 43 -4.46 18.81 -13.35
C LEU A 43 -5.66 19.39 -12.59
N ASP A 44 -6.87 19.00 -12.98
CA ASP A 44 -8.11 19.55 -12.41
C ASP A 44 -8.55 18.86 -11.10
N ILE A 45 -7.83 17.83 -10.66
CA ILE A 45 -8.14 17.08 -9.44
C ILE A 45 -7.59 17.80 -8.20
N PRO A 46 -8.37 17.93 -7.11
CA PRO A 46 -7.88 18.47 -5.85
C PRO A 46 -6.59 17.79 -5.38
N ARG A 47 -5.60 18.59 -4.97
CA ARG A 47 -4.30 18.11 -4.47
C ARG A 47 -4.31 17.99 -2.94
N GLY A 48 -3.37 17.23 -2.40
CA GLY A 48 -3.20 17.04 -0.95
C GLY A 48 -4.00 15.85 -0.44
N LEU A 49 -4.42 15.91 0.82
CA LEU A 49 -5.21 14.88 1.47
C LEU A 49 -6.66 15.37 1.66
N HIS A 50 -7.60 14.45 1.67
CA HIS A 50 -9.02 14.73 1.82
C HIS A 50 -9.32 15.14 3.28
N PRO A 51 -9.97 16.30 3.52
CA PRO A 51 -10.19 16.82 4.88
C PRO A 51 -11.20 15.99 5.69
N GLU A 52 -12.06 15.23 5.00
CA GLU A 52 -13.02 14.31 5.62
C GLU A 52 -12.55 12.85 5.54
N GLY A 53 -11.30 12.62 5.12
CA GLY A 53 -10.67 11.31 5.08
C GLY A 53 -9.91 11.00 6.37
N ARG A 54 -9.87 9.73 6.74
CA ARG A 54 -8.91 9.19 7.70
C ARG A 54 -7.93 8.29 6.97
N TYR A 55 -6.66 8.48 7.28
CA TYR A 55 -5.55 7.74 6.69
C TYR A 55 -4.88 6.94 7.80
N GLU A 56 -4.95 5.62 7.71
CA GLU A 56 -4.57 4.74 8.80
C GLU A 56 -3.44 3.81 8.39
N VAL A 57 -2.46 3.65 9.28
CA VAL A 57 -1.53 2.51 9.27
C VAL A 57 -1.96 1.60 10.40
N LYS A 58 -2.40 0.40 10.06
CA LYS A 58 -2.90 -0.63 10.97
C LYS A 58 -1.85 -1.71 11.15
N ILE A 59 -1.74 -2.20 12.38
CA ILE A 59 -0.72 -3.15 12.81
C ILE A 59 -1.40 -4.29 13.59
N ASP A 60 -1.19 -5.51 13.11
CA ASP A 60 -1.47 -6.76 13.81
C ASP A 60 -0.14 -7.31 14.32
N GLY A 61 -0.06 -7.78 15.57
CA GLY A 61 1.13 -8.52 16.01
C GLY A 61 0.84 -9.85 16.67
N ASN A 62 -0.42 -10.28 16.69
CA ASN A 62 -0.79 -11.59 17.20
C ASN A 62 -1.05 -12.62 16.06
N GLY A 63 -1.20 -12.14 14.82
CA GLY A 63 -1.35 -12.96 13.62
C GLY A 63 -2.79 -13.38 13.32
N ASP A 64 -3.79 -12.78 13.98
CA ASP A 64 -5.22 -13.00 13.70
C ASP A 64 -5.75 -12.11 12.56
N ALA A 65 -4.89 -11.29 11.94
CA ALA A 65 -5.23 -10.34 10.89
C ALA A 65 -6.23 -9.25 11.33
N VAL A 66 -6.27 -8.96 12.64
CA VAL A 66 -7.04 -7.89 13.25
C VAL A 66 -6.08 -6.92 13.92
N GLU A 67 -6.32 -5.61 13.77
CA GLU A 67 -5.41 -4.61 14.29
C GLU A 67 -5.38 -4.58 15.82
N ASP A 68 -4.16 -4.54 16.36
CA ASP A 68 -3.85 -4.32 17.77
C ASP A 68 -3.37 -2.88 18.02
N LEU A 69 -2.91 -2.20 16.96
CA LEU A 69 -2.41 -0.83 16.98
C LEU A 69 -2.77 -0.12 15.66
N THR A 70 -3.32 1.09 15.76
CA THR A 70 -3.64 1.94 14.60
C THR A 70 -3.01 3.33 14.79
N TYR A 71 -2.30 3.80 13.78
CA TYR A 71 -1.91 5.21 13.63
C TYR A 71 -2.83 5.88 12.64
N ARG A 72 -3.60 6.86 13.09
CA ARG A 72 -4.62 7.54 12.29
C ARG A 72 -4.26 9.00 12.07
N PHE A 73 -4.20 9.40 10.81
CA PHE A 73 -4.07 10.78 10.38
C PHE A 73 -5.42 11.36 9.96
N THR A 74 -5.68 12.59 10.37
CA THR A 74 -6.74 13.45 9.84
C THR A 74 -6.15 14.78 9.43
N PHE A 75 -6.76 15.43 8.44
CA PHE A 75 -6.25 16.66 7.84
C PHE A 75 -7.33 17.73 7.83
N ASP A 76 -6.91 18.97 8.06
CA ASP A 76 -7.77 20.13 7.79
C ASP A 76 -7.80 20.44 6.29
N ALA A 77 -8.71 21.33 5.89
CA ALA A 77 -8.70 21.91 4.55
C ALA A 77 -7.36 22.61 4.26
N ARG A 78 -6.98 22.65 2.98
CA ARG A 78 -5.78 23.38 2.54
C ARG A 78 -5.94 24.87 2.82
N ASP A 79 -4.88 25.48 3.33
CA ASP A 79 -4.77 26.92 3.47
C ASP A 79 -4.47 27.62 2.14
N GLU A 80 -4.38 28.96 2.16
CA GLU A 80 -4.07 29.79 0.99
C GLU A 80 -2.67 29.51 0.40
N HIS A 81 -1.78 28.89 1.16
CA HIS A 81 -0.44 28.45 0.73
C HIS A 81 -0.40 27.00 0.26
N GLY A 82 -1.53 26.30 0.29
CA GLY A 82 -1.65 24.89 -0.08
C GLY A 82 -1.16 23.92 0.99
N ASN A 83 -0.95 24.35 2.24
CA ASN A 83 -0.58 23.45 3.33
C ASN A 83 -1.81 22.98 4.11
N GLN A 84 -1.72 21.82 4.74
CA GLN A 84 -2.77 21.28 5.62
C GLN A 84 -2.22 21.13 7.03
N ALA A 85 -2.99 21.53 8.03
CA ALA A 85 -2.75 21.05 9.38
C ALA A 85 -3.15 19.57 9.45
N TYR A 86 -2.45 18.80 10.28
CA TYR A 86 -2.81 17.42 10.54
C TYR A 86 -2.72 17.09 12.03
N ARG A 87 -3.46 16.04 12.39
CA ARG A 87 -3.41 15.39 13.68
C ARG A 87 -3.09 13.92 13.49
N LEU A 88 -2.17 13.40 14.30
CA LEU A 88 -1.82 11.99 14.38
C LEU A 88 -2.30 11.42 15.71
N CYS A 89 -3.23 10.48 15.64
CA CYS A 89 -3.73 9.73 16.79
C CYS A 89 -3.18 8.31 16.80
N ARG A 90 -2.93 7.78 17.99
CA ARG A 90 -2.64 6.37 18.26
C ARG A 90 -3.83 5.72 18.94
N LEU A 91 -4.23 4.55 18.44
CA LEU A 91 -5.27 3.70 19.01
C LEU A 91 -4.68 2.31 19.28
N ALA A 92 -4.99 1.71 20.43
CA ALA A 92 -4.39 0.44 20.84
C ALA A 92 -5.44 -0.52 21.44
N GLY A 93 -5.24 -1.82 21.27
CA GLY A 93 -6.16 -2.85 21.76
C GLY A 93 -7.55 -2.70 21.15
N LEU A 94 -8.58 -2.68 22.00
CA LEU A 94 -9.98 -2.56 21.53
C LEU A 94 -10.23 -1.27 20.75
N ASP A 95 -9.60 -0.16 21.16
CA ASP A 95 -9.74 1.13 20.47
C ASP A 95 -9.15 1.08 19.05
N ALA A 96 -8.14 0.23 18.80
CA ALA A 96 -7.55 0.10 17.47
C ALA A 96 -8.56 -0.40 16.42
N ARG A 97 -9.53 -1.20 16.89
CA ARG A 97 -10.57 -1.89 16.10
C ARG A 97 -11.87 -1.10 16.03
N ASP A 98 -12.03 -0.09 16.90
CA ASP A 98 -13.23 0.72 16.95
C ASP A 98 -13.12 1.92 16.00
N VAL A 99 -13.96 1.90 14.96
CA VAL A 99 -14.04 2.98 13.98
C VAL A 99 -14.49 4.31 14.59
N SER A 100 -15.17 4.28 15.73
CA SER A 100 -15.65 5.47 16.44
C SER A 100 -14.67 6.02 17.48
N ALA A 101 -13.69 5.21 17.92
CA ALA A 101 -12.72 5.62 18.92
C ALA A 101 -11.89 6.82 18.43
N GLU A 102 -11.64 7.80 19.29
CA GLU A 102 -10.88 9.01 18.95
C GLU A 102 -9.37 8.77 18.92
N GLY A 103 -8.88 7.91 19.82
CA GLY A 103 -7.45 7.67 20.05
C GLY A 103 -6.77 8.75 20.88
N THR A 104 -5.48 8.53 21.17
CA THR A 104 -4.63 9.51 21.85
C THR A 104 -3.84 10.31 20.82
N VAL A 105 -3.91 11.64 20.85
CA VAL A 105 -3.07 12.49 19.99
C VAL A 105 -1.61 12.35 20.42
N ILE A 106 -0.74 11.99 19.48
CA ILE A 106 0.70 11.81 19.70
C ILE A 106 1.57 12.75 18.87
N ALA A 107 0.97 13.47 17.90
CA ALA A 107 1.59 14.58 17.18
C ALA A 107 0.53 15.45 16.49
N GLU A 108 0.85 16.73 16.33
CA GLU A 108 0.15 17.67 15.47
C GLU A 108 1.18 18.44 14.65
N GLY A 109 0.85 18.79 13.41
CA GLY A 109 1.79 19.45 12.53
C GLY A 109 1.16 20.03 11.28
N ARG A 110 2.03 20.42 10.33
CA ARG A 110 1.62 20.94 9.02
C ARG A 110 2.36 20.21 7.92
N THR A 111 1.69 20.02 6.78
CA THR A 111 2.33 19.45 5.59
C THR A 111 3.55 20.28 5.17
N GLY A 112 4.60 19.61 4.69
CA GLY A 112 5.88 20.21 4.33
C GLY A 112 6.85 20.40 5.50
N ALA A 113 6.38 20.30 6.75
CA ALA A 113 7.20 20.40 7.95
C ALA A 113 7.29 19.07 8.70
N MET A 114 8.45 18.83 9.33
CA MET A 114 8.64 17.72 10.27
C MET A 114 8.02 18.08 11.62
N ALA A 115 7.36 17.11 12.26
CA ALA A 115 6.95 17.17 13.65
C ALA A 115 7.52 15.98 14.44
N GLU A 116 7.87 16.21 15.70
CA GLU A 116 8.24 15.14 16.63
C GLU A 116 6.99 14.38 17.07
N VAL A 117 7.13 13.08 17.31
CA VAL A 117 6.04 12.20 17.75
C VAL A 117 6.38 11.69 19.15
N ASP A 118 5.39 11.63 20.03
CA ASP A 118 5.54 11.04 21.35
C ASP A 118 6.17 9.63 21.26
N GLY A 119 7.03 9.29 22.23
CA GLY A 119 7.84 8.06 22.16
C GLY A 119 9.14 8.19 21.34
N GLY A 120 9.48 9.40 20.88
CA GLY A 120 10.74 9.71 20.18
C GLY A 120 10.72 9.40 18.67
N GLY A 121 9.52 9.25 18.12
CA GLY A 121 9.27 9.15 16.69
C GLY A 121 9.30 10.51 16.01
N ARG A 122 9.04 10.54 14.71
CA ARG A 122 8.89 11.77 13.93
C ARG A 122 8.01 11.52 12.71
N VAL A 123 7.40 12.58 12.22
CA VAL A 123 6.43 12.52 11.13
C VAL A 123 6.60 13.66 10.16
N TRP A 124 6.35 13.37 8.88
CA TRP A 124 6.36 14.33 7.80
C TRP A 124 5.29 13.93 6.80
N VAL A 125 4.54 14.93 6.33
CA VAL A 125 3.53 14.73 5.29
C VAL A 125 3.76 15.78 4.22
N GLY A 126 3.78 15.40 2.95
CA GLY A 126 3.97 16.38 1.89
C GLY A 126 4.12 15.77 0.52
N LYS A 127 4.33 16.66 -0.46
CA LYS A 127 4.58 16.27 -1.85
C LYS A 127 5.97 15.65 -2.00
N ALA A 128 6.05 14.47 -2.58
CA ALA A 128 7.27 13.73 -2.85
C ALA A 128 7.24 13.17 -4.29
N GLY A 129 8.42 12.92 -4.86
CA GLY A 129 8.52 12.20 -6.13
C GLY A 129 8.12 10.74 -5.93
N ASP A 130 7.43 10.14 -6.90
CA ASP A 130 6.98 8.75 -6.78
C ASP A 130 8.19 7.79 -6.84
N PRO A 131 8.46 7.03 -5.77
CA PRO A 131 9.55 6.07 -5.74
C PRO A 131 9.18 4.74 -6.42
N PHE A 132 7.92 4.54 -6.85
CA PHE A 132 7.50 3.32 -7.52
C PHE A 132 7.93 3.31 -8.99
N TRP A 133 8.16 2.10 -9.51
CA TRP A 133 8.40 1.92 -10.94
C TRP A 133 7.73 0.66 -11.44
N ILE A 134 7.18 0.78 -12.65
CA ILE A 134 6.65 -0.35 -13.38
C ILE A 134 6.69 -0.07 -14.87
N GLU A 135 6.88 -1.12 -15.66
CA GLU A 135 6.81 -1.03 -17.12
C GLU A 135 5.34 -1.26 -17.53
N PRO A 136 4.70 -0.29 -18.21
CA PRO A 136 3.27 -0.33 -18.45
C PRO A 136 2.84 -1.43 -19.42
N ASP A 137 3.61 -1.76 -20.46
CA ASP A 137 3.25 -2.78 -21.43
C ASP A 137 3.30 -4.18 -20.78
N VAL A 138 4.33 -4.44 -19.97
CA VAL A 138 4.46 -5.65 -19.16
C VAL A 138 3.33 -5.74 -18.14
N LEU A 139 3.00 -4.65 -17.44
CA LEU A 139 1.89 -4.62 -16.49
C LEU A 139 0.56 -5.02 -17.15
N HIS A 140 0.24 -4.43 -18.31
CA HIS A 140 -0.99 -4.78 -19.04
C HIS A 140 -0.98 -6.21 -19.57
N ALA A 141 0.16 -6.71 -20.05
CA ALA A 141 0.29 -8.08 -20.51
C ALA A 141 0.09 -9.09 -19.37
N VAL A 142 0.65 -8.79 -18.19
CA VAL A 142 0.48 -9.61 -16.98
C VAL A 142 -0.98 -9.62 -16.55
N GLY A 143 -1.61 -8.46 -16.35
CA GLY A 143 -3.01 -8.41 -15.90
C GLY A 143 -3.96 -9.12 -16.88
N ARG A 144 -3.72 -9.00 -18.19
CA ARG A 144 -4.46 -9.76 -19.22
C ARG A 144 -4.27 -11.27 -19.07
N ALA A 145 -3.03 -11.74 -18.86
CA ALA A 145 -2.75 -13.16 -18.70
C ALA A 145 -3.48 -13.76 -17.48
N PHE A 146 -3.51 -13.04 -16.35
CA PHE A 146 -4.22 -13.47 -15.14
C PHE A 146 -5.74 -13.46 -15.32
N HIS A 147 -6.29 -12.47 -16.02
CA HIS A 147 -7.71 -12.42 -16.35
C HIS A 147 -8.14 -13.57 -17.28
N ASP A 148 -7.38 -13.81 -18.34
CA ASP A 148 -7.72 -14.79 -19.38
C ASP A 148 -7.26 -16.23 -19.04
N GLY A 149 -6.41 -16.40 -18.03
CA GLY A 149 -5.78 -17.68 -17.67
C GLY A 149 -4.80 -18.18 -18.76
N THR A 150 -4.02 -17.28 -19.35
CA THR A 150 -3.10 -17.55 -20.45
C THR A 150 -1.64 -17.28 -20.08
N THR A 151 -0.69 -17.50 -20.99
CA THR A 151 0.70 -17.06 -20.82
C THR A 151 0.81 -15.55 -21.05
N ILE A 152 1.74 -14.89 -20.36
CA ILE A 152 2.04 -13.47 -20.55
C ILE A 152 2.64 -13.29 -21.96
N ASP A 153 1.96 -12.52 -22.81
CA ASP A 153 2.43 -12.19 -24.15
C ASP A 153 3.21 -10.87 -24.16
N LEU A 154 4.53 -10.99 -24.28
CA LEU A 154 5.47 -9.87 -24.43
C LEU A 154 6.11 -9.83 -25.83
N SER A 155 5.53 -10.50 -26.82
CA SER A 155 6.14 -10.63 -28.16
C SER A 155 6.39 -9.29 -28.87
N GLY A 156 5.61 -8.25 -28.52
CA GLY A 156 5.76 -6.89 -29.04
C GLY A 156 6.59 -5.94 -28.16
N TRP A 157 7.09 -6.40 -27.02
CA TRP A 157 7.80 -5.57 -26.05
C TRP A 157 9.31 -5.76 -26.15
N ASP A 158 10.06 -4.64 -26.12
CA ASP A 158 11.52 -4.63 -26.10
C ASP A 158 12.04 -4.12 -24.74
N PRO A 159 12.69 -4.96 -23.92
CA PRO A 159 13.28 -4.56 -22.65
C PRO A 159 14.26 -3.39 -22.77
N ALA A 160 14.94 -3.22 -23.91
CA ALA A 160 15.86 -2.10 -24.12
C ALA A 160 15.15 -0.74 -24.25
N GLN A 161 13.83 -0.75 -24.49
CA GLN A 161 12.97 0.44 -24.55
C GLN A 161 12.08 0.58 -23.31
N ALA A 162 12.29 -0.23 -22.28
CA ALA A 162 11.50 -0.21 -21.06
C ALA A 162 11.50 1.19 -20.43
N LYS A 163 10.31 1.67 -20.06
CA LYS A 163 10.11 2.98 -19.45
C LYS A 163 9.28 2.84 -18.19
N ASN A 164 9.64 3.59 -17.16
CA ASN A 164 8.82 3.66 -15.95
C ASN A 164 7.56 4.49 -16.22
N ALA A 165 6.39 3.89 -16.00
CA ALA A 165 5.09 4.55 -16.09
C ALA A 165 4.94 5.78 -15.18
N PHE A 166 5.69 5.83 -14.07
CA PHE A 166 5.63 6.88 -13.06
C PHE A 166 6.87 7.78 -13.07
N ALA A 167 7.70 7.74 -14.12
CA ALA A 167 8.86 8.62 -14.22
C ALA A 167 8.44 10.10 -14.24
N GLY A 168 8.88 10.87 -13.24
CA GLY A 168 8.57 12.29 -13.09
C GLY A 168 7.23 12.57 -12.41
N GLU A 169 6.49 11.53 -12.04
CA GLU A 169 5.26 11.66 -11.28
C GLU A 169 5.54 11.95 -9.80
N ASN A 170 4.52 12.50 -9.16
CA ASN A 170 4.54 12.98 -7.80
C ASN A 170 3.36 12.43 -7.02
N VAL A 171 3.57 12.22 -5.73
CA VAL A 171 2.58 11.75 -4.76
C VAL A 171 2.54 12.66 -3.54
N TYR A 172 1.49 12.55 -2.72
CA TYR A 172 1.51 13.01 -1.34
C TYR A 172 1.84 11.84 -0.42
N SER A 173 3.01 11.89 0.20
CA SER A 173 3.48 10.86 1.12
C SER A 173 3.18 11.25 2.56
N ILE A 174 2.66 10.30 3.33
CA ILE A 174 2.67 10.32 4.79
C ILE A 174 3.83 9.45 5.23
N VAL A 175 4.82 10.04 5.91
CA VAL A 175 6.02 9.35 6.44
C VAL A 175 5.96 9.41 7.96
N LEU A 176 5.74 8.26 8.59
CA LEU A 176 5.73 8.11 10.03
C LEU A 176 6.89 7.21 10.45
N GLU A 177 7.79 7.72 11.29
CA GLU A 177 8.83 6.93 11.93
C GLU A 177 8.54 6.78 13.42
N VAL A 178 8.42 5.55 13.88
CA VAL A 178 8.11 5.20 15.27
C VAL A 178 9.29 4.45 15.88
N GLY A 179 9.68 4.80 17.10
CA GLY A 179 10.74 4.09 17.81
C GLY A 179 10.37 2.62 18.04
N ASP A 180 11.32 1.70 17.82
CA ASP A 180 11.07 0.25 17.90
C ASP A 180 10.46 -0.17 19.26
N ARG A 181 10.84 0.51 20.35
CA ARG A 181 10.32 0.28 21.71
C ARG A 181 8.81 0.52 21.88
N GLU A 182 8.22 1.35 21.02
CA GLU A 182 6.78 1.64 21.03
C GLU A 182 5.99 0.56 20.27
N LEU A 183 6.64 -0.14 19.33
CA LEU A 183 6.04 -1.20 18.51
C LEU A 183 6.20 -2.59 19.13
N LEU A 184 7.34 -2.88 19.75
CA LEU A 184 7.62 -4.20 20.34
C LEU A 184 6.56 -4.70 21.35
N PRO A 185 5.87 -3.87 22.14
CA PRO A 185 4.77 -4.34 23.00
C PRO A 185 3.56 -4.89 22.24
N PHE A 186 3.41 -4.54 20.96
CA PHE A 186 2.35 -5.00 20.08
C PHE A 186 2.80 -6.11 19.14
N ALA A 187 4.11 -6.31 18.98
CA ALA A 187 4.67 -7.33 18.11
C ALA A 187 4.52 -8.74 18.71
N GLY A 188 4.56 -9.74 17.83
CA GLY A 188 4.65 -11.13 18.23
C GLY A 188 5.94 -11.42 19.00
N THR A 189 6.03 -12.60 19.61
CA THR A 189 7.21 -12.98 20.43
C THR A 189 8.53 -13.00 19.66
N ASP A 190 8.49 -13.09 18.33
CA ASP A 190 9.63 -13.02 17.42
C ASP A 190 9.88 -11.60 16.87
N GLY A 191 9.14 -10.60 17.35
CA GLY A 191 9.23 -9.21 16.92
C GLY A 191 8.51 -8.91 15.60
N ARG A 192 7.71 -9.86 15.08
CA ARG A 192 6.94 -9.67 13.84
C ARG A 192 5.67 -8.86 14.07
N ILE A 193 5.36 -8.05 13.07
CA ILE A 193 4.11 -7.34 12.90
C ILE A 193 3.60 -7.53 11.46
N GLY A 194 2.30 -7.56 11.29
CA GLY A 194 1.61 -7.38 10.02
C GLY A 194 1.15 -5.94 9.88
N VAL A 195 1.33 -5.34 8.70
CA VAL A 195 1.01 -3.94 8.44
C VAL A 195 0.14 -3.78 7.20
N TRP A 196 -0.89 -2.93 7.28
CA TRP A 196 -1.62 -2.48 6.11
C TRP A 196 -2.06 -1.03 6.25
N GLY A 197 -2.22 -0.34 5.12
CA GLY A 197 -2.85 0.97 5.03
C GLY A 197 -4.36 0.84 4.84
N LEU A 198 -5.12 1.75 5.43
CA LEU A 198 -6.55 1.91 5.18
C LEU A 198 -6.90 3.39 5.06
N THR A 199 -7.59 3.76 4.00
CA THR A 199 -8.25 5.06 3.89
C THR A 199 -9.75 4.89 4.06
N THR A 200 -10.34 5.71 4.93
CA THR A 200 -11.80 5.78 5.10
C THR A 200 -12.30 7.20 4.87
N LEU A 201 -13.55 7.32 4.40
CA LEU A 201 -14.23 8.59 4.20
C LEU A 201 -15.44 8.69 5.14
N ALA A 202 -15.65 9.87 5.72
CA ALA A 202 -16.86 10.13 6.50
C ALA A 202 -18.12 9.98 5.63
N THR A 203 -19.19 9.44 6.20
CA THR A 203 -20.48 9.26 5.51
C THR A 203 -21.51 10.29 5.97
N ASP A 204 -22.49 10.59 5.12
CA ASP A 204 -23.57 11.53 5.46
C ASP A 204 -24.46 10.97 6.60
N ALA A 205 -24.45 9.64 6.80
CA ALA A 205 -25.19 8.94 7.85
C ALA A 205 -24.49 8.96 9.23
N GLY A 206 -23.31 9.59 9.36
CA GLY A 206 -22.59 9.70 10.63
C GLY A 206 -21.68 8.52 10.96
N GLY A 207 -20.99 7.96 9.96
CA GLY A 207 -20.02 6.88 10.13
C GLY A 207 -18.81 7.02 9.22
N TRP A 208 -18.09 5.92 9.03
CA TRP A 208 -16.90 5.85 8.18
C TRP A 208 -17.04 4.69 7.20
N ARG A 209 -16.63 4.92 5.97
CA ARG A 209 -16.66 3.93 4.91
C ARG A 209 -15.24 3.66 4.41
N PRO A 210 -14.79 2.40 4.40
CA PRO A 210 -13.56 2.00 3.71
C PRO A 210 -13.58 2.43 2.24
N ILE A 211 -12.49 3.03 1.78
CA ILE A 211 -12.31 3.46 0.40
C ILE A 211 -11.22 2.63 -0.28
N ASN A 212 -10.07 2.50 0.37
CA ASN A 212 -8.93 1.81 -0.20
C ASN A 212 -8.07 1.17 0.89
N ARG A 213 -7.55 -0.02 0.61
CA ARG A 213 -6.70 -0.79 1.52
C ARG A 213 -5.47 -1.31 0.78
N ALA A 214 -4.30 -1.22 1.43
CA ALA A 214 -3.05 -1.68 0.84
C ALA A 214 -2.19 -2.46 1.85
N GLY A 215 -1.90 -3.73 1.54
CA GLY A 215 -0.93 -4.55 2.27
C GLY A 215 0.25 -4.89 1.38
N HIS A 216 0.23 -6.10 0.81
CA HIS A 216 1.18 -6.50 -0.21
C HIS A 216 1.10 -5.61 -1.46
N PRO A 217 2.25 -5.27 -2.08
CA PRO A 217 2.28 -4.61 -3.36
C PRO A 217 1.71 -5.51 -4.46
N MET A 218 1.29 -4.92 -5.58
CA MET A 218 0.89 -5.63 -6.80
C MET A 218 -0.35 -6.54 -6.72
N ILE A 219 -1.07 -6.62 -5.61
CA ILE A 219 -2.33 -7.38 -5.54
C ILE A 219 -3.34 -6.82 -6.55
N CYS A 220 -3.65 -5.51 -6.46
CA CYS A 220 -4.64 -4.93 -7.35
C CYS A 220 -4.19 -4.94 -8.83
N PRO A 221 -2.96 -4.49 -9.16
CA PRO A 221 -2.46 -4.56 -10.53
C PRO A 221 -2.44 -5.97 -11.16
N LEU A 222 -2.27 -7.03 -10.35
CA LEU A 222 -2.28 -8.41 -10.84
C LEU A 222 -3.70 -8.93 -11.15
N PHE A 223 -4.64 -8.71 -10.22
CA PHE A 223 -5.89 -9.47 -10.20
C PHE A 223 -7.14 -8.65 -10.57
N VAL A 224 -7.10 -7.32 -10.48
CA VAL A 224 -8.29 -6.47 -10.70
C VAL A 224 -8.15 -5.45 -11.81
N GLN A 225 -7.04 -5.45 -12.56
CA GLN A 225 -6.82 -4.49 -13.64
C GLN A 225 -7.98 -4.42 -14.65
N LEU A 226 -8.65 -5.55 -14.89
CA LEU A 226 -9.77 -5.67 -15.83
C LEU A 226 -11.11 -5.95 -15.14
N ASP A 227 -11.17 -5.85 -13.81
CA ASP A 227 -12.35 -6.15 -12.99
C ASP A 227 -12.45 -5.15 -11.82
N GLY A 228 -13.09 -4.01 -12.10
CA GLY A 228 -13.26 -2.93 -11.11
C GLY A 228 -14.13 -3.32 -9.91
N ASP A 229 -15.10 -4.22 -10.11
CA ASP A 229 -16.00 -4.67 -9.03
C ASP A 229 -15.22 -5.53 -8.02
N LEU A 230 -14.32 -6.40 -8.50
CA LEU A 230 -13.41 -7.15 -7.63
C LEU A 230 -12.44 -6.22 -6.87
N GLY A 231 -12.02 -5.12 -7.49
CA GLY A 231 -11.20 -4.08 -6.85
C GLY A 231 -11.92 -3.42 -5.68
N ASP A 232 -13.16 -2.97 -5.89
CA ASP A 232 -14.01 -2.38 -4.84
C ASP A 232 -14.26 -3.37 -3.70
N TRP A 233 -14.36 -4.67 -4.01
CA TRP A 233 -14.58 -5.71 -3.01
C TRP A 233 -13.34 -6.00 -2.14
N LEU A 234 -12.15 -6.06 -2.74
CA LEU A 234 -10.88 -6.19 -2.01
C LEU A 234 -10.63 -5.01 -1.06
N ASN A 235 -11.07 -3.81 -1.45
CA ASN A 235 -10.93 -2.59 -0.65
C ASN A 235 -11.93 -2.48 0.51
N SER A 236 -13.06 -3.19 0.45
CA SER A 236 -14.16 -3.07 1.42
C SER A 236 -14.21 -4.17 2.48
N THR A 237 -13.35 -5.18 2.37
CA THR A 237 -13.29 -6.35 3.26
C THR A 237 -12.13 -6.23 4.26
N ALA A 238 -12.30 -6.80 5.45
CA ALA A 238 -11.23 -6.83 6.44
C ALA A 238 -10.17 -7.88 6.04
N PRO A 239 -8.88 -7.68 6.37
CA PRO A 239 -7.83 -8.64 6.00
C PRO A 239 -8.11 -10.07 6.47
N ALA A 240 -8.69 -10.25 7.66
CA ALA A 240 -9.04 -11.56 8.20
C ALA A 240 -10.03 -12.37 7.33
N GLU A 241 -10.81 -11.69 6.50
CA GLU A 241 -11.82 -12.30 5.62
C GLU A 241 -11.27 -12.58 4.21
N ASP A 242 -10.07 -12.07 3.88
CA ASP A 242 -9.55 -12.04 2.52
C ASP A 242 -9.49 -13.43 1.87
N LEU A 243 -9.01 -14.43 2.62
CA LEU A 243 -8.83 -15.79 2.10
C LEU A 243 -10.18 -16.47 1.83
N GLU A 244 -11.15 -16.30 2.73
CA GLU A 244 -12.48 -16.90 2.59
C GLU A 244 -13.23 -16.28 1.40
N ILE A 245 -13.14 -14.96 1.28
CA ILE A 245 -13.92 -14.19 0.31
C ILE A 245 -13.28 -14.24 -1.08
N HIS A 246 -11.97 -13.96 -1.18
CA HIS A 246 -11.27 -13.75 -2.45
C HIS A 246 -10.37 -14.92 -2.86
N GLY A 247 -10.07 -15.84 -1.94
CA GLY A 247 -9.09 -16.90 -2.18
C GLY A 247 -9.43 -17.80 -3.36
N LYS A 248 -10.71 -18.07 -3.59
CA LYS A 248 -11.14 -18.88 -4.74
C LYS A 248 -10.91 -18.16 -6.07
N ILE A 249 -11.40 -16.92 -6.21
CA ILE A 249 -11.32 -16.18 -7.48
C ILE A 249 -9.86 -15.89 -7.86
N VAL A 250 -9.04 -15.44 -6.91
CA VAL A 250 -7.60 -15.20 -7.13
C VAL A 250 -6.86 -16.52 -7.38
N GLY A 251 -7.21 -17.58 -6.64
CA GLY A 251 -6.63 -18.90 -6.84
C GLY A 251 -6.91 -19.48 -8.23
N ASP A 252 -8.11 -19.28 -8.76
CA ASP A 252 -8.48 -19.71 -10.12
C ASP A 252 -7.67 -18.96 -11.19
N MET A 253 -7.46 -17.64 -11.03
CA MET A 253 -6.62 -16.83 -11.92
C MET A 253 -5.17 -17.33 -11.93
N VAL A 254 -4.56 -17.52 -10.75
CA VAL A 254 -3.20 -18.07 -10.60
C VAL A 254 -3.09 -19.45 -11.24
N ALA A 255 -4.03 -20.36 -10.93
CA ALA A 255 -4.02 -21.71 -11.49
C ALA A 255 -4.18 -21.69 -13.01
N GLY A 256 -4.93 -20.73 -13.58
CA GLY A 256 -5.06 -20.47 -15.01
C GLY A 256 -3.70 -20.23 -15.67
N VAL A 257 -2.99 -19.19 -15.22
CA VAL A 257 -1.67 -18.81 -15.74
C VAL A 257 -0.65 -19.95 -15.58
N VAL A 258 -0.57 -20.56 -14.39
CA VAL A 258 0.37 -21.64 -14.12
C VAL A 258 0.11 -22.86 -15.01
N ARG A 259 -1.16 -23.18 -15.29
CA ARG A 259 -1.53 -24.24 -16.23
C ARG A 259 -1.15 -23.90 -17.66
N ALA A 260 -1.34 -22.65 -18.08
CA ALA A 260 -0.96 -22.19 -19.41
C ALA A 260 0.56 -22.29 -19.64
N TYR A 261 1.37 -21.98 -18.62
CA TYR A 261 2.81 -22.17 -18.65
C TYR A 261 3.27 -23.63 -18.49
N GLY A 262 2.47 -24.47 -17.82
CA GLY A 262 2.84 -25.85 -17.50
C GLY A 262 4.00 -25.94 -16.50
N THR A 263 4.14 -24.96 -15.61
CA THR A 263 5.29 -24.85 -14.67
C THR A 263 5.08 -25.57 -13.34
N ALA A 264 3.92 -26.17 -13.11
CA ALA A 264 3.63 -27.00 -11.94
C ALA A 264 2.82 -28.24 -12.34
N GLU A 265 3.10 -29.38 -11.70
CA GLU A 265 2.32 -30.62 -11.88
C GLU A 265 0.86 -30.46 -11.42
N ASP A 266 0.65 -29.75 -10.31
CA ASP A 266 -0.67 -29.34 -9.81
C ASP A 266 -0.73 -27.80 -9.73
N PRO A 267 -1.24 -27.13 -10.79
CA PRO A 267 -1.45 -25.69 -10.78
C PRO A 267 -2.35 -25.20 -9.63
N GLY A 268 -3.29 -26.04 -9.17
CA GLY A 268 -4.16 -25.71 -8.03
C GLY A 268 -3.41 -25.73 -6.70
N ALA A 269 -2.45 -26.65 -6.52
CA ALA A 269 -1.57 -26.66 -5.35
C ALA A 269 -0.64 -25.44 -5.33
N TYR A 270 -0.11 -25.05 -6.48
CA TYR A 270 0.67 -23.83 -6.58
C TYR A 270 -0.18 -22.60 -6.26
N ALA A 271 -1.39 -22.51 -6.82
CA ALA A 271 -2.33 -21.43 -6.51
C ALA A 271 -2.64 -21.34 -5.01
N ARG A 272 -2.84 -22.48 -4.33
CA ARG A 272 -2.99 -22.52 -2.86
C ARG A 272 -1.76 -21.97 -2.12
N THR A 273 -0.56 -22.21 -2.64
CA THR A 273 0.69 -21.65 -2.08
C THR A 273 0.74 -20.14 -2.24
N VAL A 274 0.33 -19.62 -3.41
CA VAL A 274 0.27 -18.18 -3.67
C VAL A 274 -0.77 -17.51 -2.77
N ILE A 275 -2.02 -17.99 -2.73
CA ILE A 275 -3.10 -17.36 -1.94
C ILE A 275 -2.77 -17.37 -0.44
N ASN A 276 -2.20 -18.46 0.10
CA ASN A 276 -1.80 -18.53 1.50
C ASN A 276 -0.61 -17.61 1.83
N ARG A 277 0.11 -17.14 0.81
CA ARG A 277 1.23 -16.22 0.96
C ARG A 277 0.82 -14.76 0.88
N ILE A 278 -0.21 -14.44 0.07
CA ILE A 278 -0.69 -13.06 -0.15
C ILE A 278 -1.93 -12.70 0.67
N PHE A 279 -2.67 -13.69 1.20
CA PHE A 279 -3.81 -13.49 2.07
C PHE A 279 -3.55 -14.04 3.48
N PRO A 280 -3.88 -13.28 4.55
CA PRO A 280 -4.49 -11.94 4.55
C PRO A 280 -3.58 -10.89 3.88
N ASN A 281 -4.16 -9.91 3.16
CA ASN A 281 -3.39 -8.91 2.42
C ASN A 281 -2.79 -7.88 3.40
N ILE A 282 -1.70 -8.29 4.02
CA ILE A 282 -0.98 -7.64 5.11
C ILE A 282 0.51 -7.81 4.86
N LEU A 283 1.27 -6.71 4.87
CA LEU A 283 2.72 -6.74 4.69
C LEU A 283 3.41 -7.16 6.00
N PRO A 284 4.06 -8.33 6.08
CA PRO A 284 4.79 -8.75 7.27
C PRO A 284 6.07 -7.92 7.43
N TYR A 285 6.48 -7.61 8.66
CA TYR A 285 7.75 -6.96 8.96
C TYR A 285 8.24 -7.33 10.36
N THR A 286 9.55 -7.52 10.51
CA THR A 286 10.19 -7.77 11.80
C THR A 286 10.81 -6.48 12.31
N VAL A 287 10.32 -5.98 13.44
CA VAL A 287 10.75 -4.70 14.04
C VAL A 287 12.27 -4.70 14.26
N GLY A 288 12.93 -3.61 13.87
CA GLY A 288 14.37 -3.44 14.00
C GLY A 288 15.23 -4.08 12.90
N THR A 289 14.63 -4.76 11.90
CA THR A 289 15.37 -5.43 10.81
C THR A 289 15.35 -4.64 9.50
N PRO A 290 16.34 -4.82 8.60
CA PRO A 290 16.24 -4.28 7.24
C PRO A 290 15.04 -4.85 6.49
N ALA A 291 14.37 -4.00 5.71
CA ALA A 291 13.30 -4.46 4.83
C ALA A 291 13.87 -5.20 3.61
N VAL A 292 13.15 -6.23 3.17
CA VAL A 292 13.38 -6.90 1.90
C VAL A 292 12.06 -7.42 1.35
N TYR A 293 11.71 -7.00 0.14
CA TYR A 293 10.66 -7.61 -0.67
C TYR A 293 11.30 -8.28 -1.88
N GLY A 294 11.83 -9.49 -1.67
CA GLY A 294 12.63 -10.21 -2.65
C GLY A 294 12.07 -11.60 -2.97
N PHE A 295 12.77 -12.33 -3.84
CA PHE A 295 12.41 -13.71 -4.19
C PHE A 295 12.56 -14.71 -3.04
N ALA A 296 13.49 -14.44 -2.11
CA ALA A 296 13.77 -15.36 -0.99
C ALA A 296 12.91 -15.09 0.25
N GLU A 297 12.52 -13.82 0.47
CA GLU A 297 11.86 -13.39 1.70
C GLU A 297 11.04 -12.12 1.43
N TRP A 298 9.88 -12.02 2.10
CA TRP A 298 9.13 -10.77 2.23
C TRP A 298 9.10 -10.38 3.71
N ASN A 299 9.78 -9.29 4.04
CA ASN A 299 9.91 -8.69 5.35
C ASN A 299 9.97 -7.17 5.17
N GLY A 300 8.82 -6.51 5.24
CA GLY A 300 8.65 -5.11 4.88
C GLY A 300 8.84 -4.89 3.39
N ARG A 301 8.92 -3.62 3.02
CA ARG A 301 9.19 -3.16 1.66
C ARG A 301 9.97 -1.87 1.73
N SER A 302 11.17 -1.85 1.15
CA SER A 302 11.95 -0.63 0.98
C SER A 302 11.43 0.20 -0.20
N LEU A 303 11.78 1.49 -0.25
CA LEU A 303 11.51 2.38 -1.40
C LEU A 303 12.27 1.96 -2.67
N THR A 304 13.06 0.88 -2.63
CA THR A 304 13.92 0.42 -3.73
C THR A 304 13.79 -1.07 -4.03
N ASP A 305 12.81 -1.76 -3.46
CA ASP A 305 12.56 -3.18 -3.76
C ASP A 305 11.81 -3.35 -5.10
N ASN A 306 12.26 -4.31 -5.92
CA ASN A 306 11.64 -4.62 -7.22
C ASN A 306 10.40 -5.49 -7.06
N THR A 307 9.37 -4.90 -6.46
CA THR A 307 8.12 -5.60 -6.16
C THR A 307 7.37 -6.13 -7.38
N PRO A 308 7.37 -5.48 -8.57
CA PRO A 308 6.74 -6.06 -9.76
C PRO A 308 7.38 -7.38 -10.19
N ASP A 309 8.70 -7.45 -10.37
CA ASP A 309 9.37 -8.70 -10.80
C ASP A 309 9.13 -9.84 -9.81
N VAL A 310 9.20 -9.54 -8.51
CA VAL A 310 8.96 -10.52 -7.45
C VAL A 310 7.53 -11.04 -7.51
N MET A 311 6.54 -10.14 -7.53
CA MET A 311 5.12 -10.53 -7.48
C MET A 311 4.66 -11.19 -8.77
N PHE A 312 5.06 -10.67 -9.94
CA PHE A 312 4.72 -11.24 -11.23
C PHE A 312 5.29 -12.64 -11.38
N SER A 313 6.57 -12.83 -11.04
CA SER A 313 7.19 -14.14 -11.16
C SER A 313 6.64 -15.13 -10.14
N PHE A 314 6.41 -14.68 -8.90
CA PHE A 314 5.82 -15.51 -7.85
C PHE A 314 4.41 -15.95 -8.21
N ALA A 315 3.55 -15.04 -8.66
CA ALA A 315 2.18 -15.40 -9.01
C ALA A 315 2.11 -16.28 -10.28
N ALA A 316 2.94 -16.03 -11.28
CA ALA A 316 2.92 -16.77 -12.55
C ALA A 316 3.71 -18.10 -12.52
N ASN A 317 4.47 -18.36 -11.45
CA ASN A 317 5.40 -19.49 -11.33
C ASN A 317 6.39 -19.58 -12.51
N THR A 318 6.88 -18.44 -12.97
CA THR A 318 7.82 -18.34 -14.10
C THR A 318 8.60 -17.03 -13.99
N PRO A 319 9.85 -16.92 -14.45
CA PRO A 319 10.56 -15.65 -14.41
C PRO A 319 9.86 -14.59 -15.27
N VAL A 320 9.49 -13.48 -14.66
CA VAL A 320 8.95 -12.28 -15.31
C VAL A 320 9.83 -11.10 -14.93
N THR A 321 10.25 -10.31 -15.92
CA THR A 321 10.99 -9.06 -15.70
C THR A 321 10.31 -7.91 -16.39
N ILE A 322 10.26 -6.77 -15.72
CA ILE A 322 9.77 -5.51 -16.28
C ILE A 322 10.88 -4.73 -17.02
N GLY A 323 12.12 -5.23 -17.07
CA GLY A 323 13.25 -4.56 -17.74
C GLY A 323 13.69 -3.25 -17.07
N LEU A 324 13.18 -2.95 -15.88
CA LEU A 324 13.51 -1.75 -15.10
C LEU A 324 14.23 -2.11 -13.81
N THR A 325 14.96 -1.13 -13.29
CA THR A 325 15.52 -1.16 -11.94
C THR A 325 15.12 0.10 -11.19
N ARG A 326 15.47 0.19 -9.90
CA ARG A 326 15.38 1.44 -9.12
C ARG A 326 16.06 2.63 -9.80
N ASP A 327 16.93 2.41 -10.78
CA ASP A 327 17.58 3.50 -11.49
C ASP A 327 16.62 4.24 -12.44
N SER A 328 15.45 3.66 -12.74
CA SER A 328 14.41 4.26 -13.59
C SER A 328 13.56 5.36 -12.93
N ILE A 329 13.60 5.51 -11.60
CA ILE A 329 12.90 6.62 -10.92
C ILE A 329 13.66 7.95 -11.07
N THR A 330 12.94 9.06 -11.25
CA THR A 330 13.55 10.37 -11.54
C THR A 330 14.37 10.92 -10.38
N SER A 331 13.75 11.01 -9.20
CA SER A 331 14.40 11.42 -7.95
C SER A 331 14.63 10.20 -7.09
N LYS A 332 15.82 10.08 -6.48
CA LYS A 332 16.14 8.92 -5.62
C LYS A 332 15.67 9.14 -4.19
N PRO A 333 15.17 8.09 -3.51
CA PRO A 333 15.02 8.07 -2.07
C PRO A 333 16.33 8.39 -1.37
N THR A 334 16.23 8.96 -0.17
CA THR A 334 17.37 9.30 0.67
C THR A 334 17.44 8.39 1.90
N ARG A 335 18.61 8.31 2.54
CA ARG A 335 18.79 7.55 3.80
C ARG A 335 18.42 8.33 5.05
N SER A 336 18.12 9.61 4.90
CA SER A 336 17.79 10.50 5.99
C SER A 336 16.33 10.89 5.88
N PHE A 337 15.70 11.13 7.00
CA PHE A 337 14.30 11.54 7.03
C PHE A 337 14.05 12.79 6.16
N PRO A 338 12.98 12.82 5.34
CA PRO A 338 11.82 11.93 5.33
C PRO A 338 11.95 10.68 4.42
N TYR A 339 13.16 10.33 3.97
CA TYR A 339 13.51 9.17 3.13
C TYR A 339 12.95 9.18 1.71
N VAL A 340 11.77 9.75 1.49
CA VAL A 340 11.10 9.83 0.19
C VAL A 340 11.84 10.76 -0.78
N PRO A 341 11.70 10.54 -2.11
CA PRO A 341 12.31 11.39 -3.11
C PRO A 341 11.81 12.84 -3.08
N ALA A 342 12.68 13.77 -3.44
CA ALA A 342 12.25 15.14 -3.71
C ALA A 342 11.33 15.18 -4.96
N PRO A 343 10.28 16.03 -4.94
CA PRO A 343 9.26 16.10 -5.98
C PRO A 343 9.70 16.72 -7.31
#